data_AF-A0A4U7DS63-F1
#
_entry.id   AF-A0A4U7DS63-F1
#
_cell.length_a   1.000
_cell.length_b   1.000
_cell.length_c   1.000
_cell.angle_alpha   90.00
_cell.angle_beta   90.00
_cell.angle_gamma   90.00
#
_symmetry.space_group_name_H-M   'P 1'
#
loop_
_entity.id
_entity.type
_entity.pdbx_description
1 polymer ?
#
loop_
_entity_poly.entity_id
_entity_poly.type
_entity_poly.pdbx_seq_one_letter_code
_entity_poly.pdbx_strand_id
1 'polypeptide(L)' 'MRETDESIPTPNADGLTKRERLHWHLTSALASAESPETKAHLRGALVEYRKLPPTPLVECPFCGKVGLPERIQAHECQRP' A
#
# COMPACT_ATOMS: atom_id res chain seq x y z
N MET A 1 10.57 26.75 -13.17
CA MET A 1 9.76 25.63 -13.69
C MET A 1 9.00 25.06 -12.49
N ARG A 2 7.68 25.15 -12.50
CA ARG A 2 6.85 24.60 -11.42
C ARG A 2 6.62 23.14 -11.79
N GLU A 3 7.49 22.25 -11.32
CA GLU A 3 7.15 20.84 -11.30
C GLU A 3 6.13 20.70 -10.18
N THR A 4 4.86 20.65 -10.59
CA THR A 4 3.78 20.25 -9.71
C THR A 4 4.17 18.91 -9.12
N ASP A 5 4.24 18.88 -7.79
CA ASP A 5 4.15 17.70 -6.95
C ASP A 5 2.83 16.98 -7.30
N GLU A 6 2.77 16.39 -8.50
CA GLU A 6 1.62 15.66 -8.98
C GLU A 6 1.74 14.30 -8.29
N SER A 7 1.23 14.30 -7.05
CA SER A 7 1.04 13.10 -6.24
C SER A 7 0.51 11.99 -7.14
N ILE A 8 1.36 11.00 -7.41
CA ILE A 8 1.00 9.84 -8.22
C ILE A 8 -0.35 9.32 -7.69
N PRO A 9 -1.40 9.25 -8.53
CA PRO A 9 -2.78 9.10 -8.06
C PRO A 9 -2.96 7.77 -7.32
N THR A 10 -2.89 7.79 -5.99
CA THR A 10 -3.14 6.60 -5.18
C THR A 10 -4.64 6.29 -5.20
N PRO A 11 -5.04 5.03 -5.45
CA PRO A 11 -6.43 4.62 -5.23
C PRO A 11 -6.87 4.93 -3.79
N ASN A 12 -8.15 5.26 -3.60
CA ASN A 12 -8.76 5.67 -2.33
C ASN A 12 -8.07 5.01 -1.12
N ALA A 13 -7.38 5.82 -0.33
CA ALA A 13 -6.40 5.38 0.66
C ALA A 13 -7.01 4.62 1.85
N ASP A 14 -8.31 4.77 2.09
CA ASP A 14 -9.02 4.33 3.30
C ASP A 14 -9.21 2.81 3.43
N GLY A 15 -8.80 2.01 2.44
CA GLY A 15 -8.99 0.55 2.46
C GLY A 15 -7.74 -0.29 2.27
N LEU A 16 -6.62 0.32 1.88
CA LEU A 16 -5.40 -0.37 1.51
C LEU A 16 -4.39 -0.38 2.65
N THR A 17 -3.80 -1.55 2.87
CA THR A 17 -2.64 -1.70 3.73
C THR A 17 -1.43 -0.98 3.14
N LYS A 18 -0.47 -0.61 3.99
CA LYS A 18 0.86 -0.12 3.53
C LYS A 18 1.48 -1.04 2.47
N ARG A 19 1.33 -2.36 2.64
CA ARG A 19 1.83 -3.37 1.70
C ARG A 19 1.14 -3.25 0.33
N GLU A 20 -0.18 -3.17 0.31
CA GLU A 20 -0.94 -3.04 -0.94
C GLU A 20 -0.66 -1.70 -1.64
N ARG A 21 -0.51 -0.60 -0.89
CA ARG A 21 -0.10 0.70 -1.45
C ARG A 21 1.28 0.63 -2.10
N LEU A 22 2.25 -0.01 -1.45
CA LEU A 22 3.59 -0.23 -2.03
C LEU A 22 3.50 -1.01 -3.34
N HIS A 23 2.71 -2.09 -3.38
CA HIS A 23 2.52 -2.87 -4.60
C HIS A 23 1.98 -2.02 -5.74
N TRP A 24 0.93 -1.24 -5.45
CA TRP A 24 0.31 -0.36 -6.43
C TRP A 24 1.33 0.62 -7.02
N HIS A 25 2.10 1.32 -6.18
CA HIS A 25 3.12 2.27 -6.63
C HIS A 25 4.18 1.61 -7.52
N LEU A 26 4.68 0.43 -7.13
CA LEU A 26 5.67 -0.32 -7.93
C LEU A 26 5.11 -0.74 -9.28
N THR A 27 3.87 -1.23 -9.33
CA THR A 27 3.23 -1.63 -10.59
C THR A 27 2.93 -0.44 -11.49
N SER A 28 2.46 0.68 -10.94
CA SER A 28 2.19 1.91 -11.68
C SER A 28 3.48 2.49 -12.25
N ALA A 29 4.54 2.57 -11.45
CA ALA A 29 5.85 3.02 -11.91
C ALA A 29 6.42 2.11 -13.01
N LEU A 30 6.23 0.79 -12.90
CA LEU A 30 6.69 -0.15 -13.93
C LEU A 30 5.94 0.04 -15.26
N ALA A 31 4.65 0.33 -15.18
CA ALA A 31 3.81 0.56 -16.35
C ALA A 31 4.16 1.86 -17.08
N SER A 32 4.53 2.91 -16.35
CA SER A 32 4.85 4.23 -16.92
C SER A 32 6.32 4.44 -17.28
N ALA A 33 7.25 3.68 -16.69
CA ALA A 33 8.67 3.85 -16.96
C ALA A 33 9.00 3.61 -18.44
N GLU A 34 9.92 4.41 -18.99
CA GLU A 34 10.43 4.22 -20.35
C GLU A 34 11.79 3.50 -20.35
N SER A 35 12.68 3.88 -19.41
CA SER A 35 14.03 3.32 -19.28
C SER A 35 14.03 1.81 -19.01
N PRO A 36 14.77 1.01 -19.82
CA PRO A 36 14.95 -0.42 -19.57
C PRO A 36 15.58 -0.74 -18.21
N GLU A 37 16.52 0.08 -17.77
CA GLU A 37 17.21 -0.06 -16.48
C GLU A 37 16.24 0.18 -15.32
N THR A 38 15.45 1.26 -15.39
CA THR A 38 14.41 1.54 -14.40
C THR A 38 13.40 0.39 -14.33
N LYS A 39 12.97 -0.15 -15.47
CA LYS A 39 12.08 -1.33 -15.52
C LYS A 39 12.73 -2.55 -14.87
N ALA A 40 14.03 -2.78 -15.07
CA ALA A 40 14.75 -3.89 -14.45
C ALA A 40 14.76 -3.75 -12.92
N HIS A 41 15.07 -2.57 -12.39
CA HIS A 41 15.03 -2.30 -10.96
C HIS A 41 13.63 -2.45 -10.36
N LEU A 42 12.59 -1.93 -11.02
CA LEU A 42 11.21 -2.05 -10.56
C LEU A 42 10.72 -3.50 -10.54
N ARG A 43 11.11 -4.31 -11.53
CA ARG A 43 10.86 -5.76 -11.52
C ARG A 43 11.58 -6.44 -10.35
N GLY A 44 12.83 -6.08 -10.08
CA GLY A 44 13.57 -6.57 -8.91
C GLY A 44 12.87 -6.22 -7.59
N ALA A 45 12.40 -4.98 -7.45
CA ALA A 45 11.63 -4.55 -6.28
C ALA A 45 10.32 -5.34 -6.11
N LEU A 46 9.60 -5.64 -7.20
CA LEU A 46 8.41 -6.49 -7.16
C LEU A 46 8.72 -7.94 -6.76
N VAL A 47 9.90 -8.46 -7.09
CA VAL A 47 10.36 -9.78 -6.61
C VAL A 47 10.58 -9.75 -5.10
N GLU A 48 11.26 -8.74 -4.57
CA GLU A 48 11.45 -8.60 -3.11
C GLU A 48 10.12 -8.35 -2.38
N TYR A 49 9.23 -7.54 -2.96
CA TYR A 49 7.88 -7.32 -2.42
C TYR A 49 7.11 -8.63 -2.22
N ARG A 50 7.21 -9.58 -3.15
CA ARG A 50 6.55 -10.90 -3.02
C ARG A 50 7.09 -11.73 -1.86
N LYS A 51 8.31 -11.48 -1.40
CA LYS A 51 8.94 -12.16 -0.26
C LYS A 51 8.59 -11.54 1.09
N LEU A 52 8.16 -10.27 1.10
CA LEU A 52 7.70 -9.63 2.33
C LEU A 52 6.52 -10.42 2.93
N PRO A 53 6.38 -10.49 4.26
CA PRO A 53 5.24 -11.16 4.89
C PRO A 53 3.91 -10.43 4.60
N PRO A 54 2.76 -11.11 4.67
CA PRO A 54 1.47 -10.44 4.63
C PRO A 54 1.34 -9.44 5.80
N THR A 55 0.54 -8.40 5.61
CA THR A 55 0.23 -7.46 6.70
C THR A 55 -0.46 -8.23 7.83
N PRO A 56 0.08 -8.24 9.07
CA PRO A 56 -0.51 -8.95 10.18
C PRO A 56 -1.86 -8.33 10.55
N LEU A 57 -2.80 -9.18 10.99
CA LEU A 57 -4.04 -8.71 11.58
C LEU A 57 -3.78 -8.19 13.00
N VAL A 58 -4.56 -7.21 13.42
CA VAL A 58 -4.55 -6.64 14.76
C VAL A 58 -5.95 -6.69 15.36
N GLU A 59 -6.01 -6.76 16.68
CA GLU A 59 -7.27 -6.72 17.43
C GLU A 59 -7.55 -5.29 17.91
N CYS A 60 -8.80 -4.84 17.77
CA CYS A 60 -9.25 -3.58 18.37
C CYS A 60 -9.30 -3.73 19.90
N PRO A 61 -8.58 -2.90 20.67
CA PRO A 61 -8.54 -3.04 22.12
C PRO A 61 -9.86 -2.69 22.83
N PHE A 62 -10.85 -2.15 22.11
CA PHE A 62 -12.13 -1.71 22.68
C PHE A 62 -13.29 -2.68 22.42
N CYS A 63 -13.34 -3.31 21.24
CA CYS A 63 -14.44 -4.19 20.84
C CYS A 63 -14.00 -5.61 20.46
N GLY A 64 -12.70 -5.91 20.50
CA GLY A 64 -12.15 -7.23 20.17
C GLY A 64 -12.19 -7.60 18.69
N LYS A 65 -12.59 -6.68 17.80
CA LYS A 65 -12.65 -6.94 16.36
C LYS A 65 -11.24 -7.13 15.80
N VAL A 66 -11.01 -8.23 15.07
CA VAL A 66 -9.73 -8.52 14.43
C VAL A 66 -9.78 -8.13 12.96
N GLY A 67 -8.77 -7.41 12.47
CA GLY A 67 -8.72 -6.94 11.09
C GLY A 67 -7.38 -6.33 10.70
N LEU A 68 -7.29 -5.82 9.48
CA LEU A 68 -6.10 -5.11 9.02
C LEU A 68 -5.90 -3.82 9.81
N PRO A 69 -4.66 -3.40 10.10
CA PRO A 69 -4.37 -2.24 10.94
C PRO A 69 -5.11 -0.97 10.49
N GLU A 70 -5.07 -0.65 9.21
CA GLU A 70 -5.71 0.54 8.65
C GLU A 70 -7.24 0.48 8.78
N ARG A 71 -7.84 -0.71 8.66
CA ARG A 71 -9.29 -0.90 8.84
C ARG A 71 -9.70 -0.85 10.30
N ILE A 72 -8.88 -1.40 11.19
CA ILE A 72 -9.08 -1.28 12.64
C ILE A 72 -8.85 0.16 13.12
N GLN A 73 -8.02 0.94 12.44
CA GLN A 73 -7.89 2.35 12.75
C GLN A 73 -9.12 3.16 12.31
N ALA A 74 -9.67 2.88 11.13
CA ALA A 74 -10.78 3.63 10.56
C ALA A 74 -12.18 3.14 10.98
N HIS A 75 -12.30 1.97 11.60
CA HIS A 75 -13.62 1.44 11.92
C HIS A 75 -14.34 2.24 13.00
N GLU A 76 -15.65 2.37 12.85
CA GLU A 76 -16.53 2.89 13.88
C GLU A 76 -16.69 1.84 14.97
N CYS A 77 -15.97 2.03 16.07
CA CYS A 77 -16.04 1.14 17.22
C CYS A 77 -17.36 1.36 17.97
N GLN A 78 -18.30 0.43 17.81
CA GLN A 78 -19.45 0.32 18.70
C GLN A 78 -19.00 -0.53 19.90
N ARG A 79 -18.79 0.11 21.06
CA ARG A 79 -18.62 -0.63 22.31
C ARG A 79 -19.86 -1.49 22.56
N PRO A 80 -19.73 -2.75 23.03
CA PRO A 80 -20.84 -3.43 23.68
C PRO A 80 -21.23 -2.73 24.98
#